data_AF-A0AAU2DPC7-F1
#
_entry.id   AF-A0AAU2DPC7-F1
#
_cell.length_a   1.000
_cell.length_b   1.000
_cell.length_c   1.000
_cell.angle_alpha   90.00
_cell.angle_beta   90.00
_cell.angle_gamma   90.00
#
_symmetry.space_group_name_H-M   'P 1'
#
loop_
_entity.id
_entity.type
_entity.pdbx_description
1 polymer ?
#
loop_
_entity_poly.entity_id
_entity_poly.type
_entity_poly.pdbx_seq_one_letter_code
_entity_poly.pdbx_strand_id
1 'polypeptide(L)'
;MQFRSTLRLFDQASDTPPRESARLGSQVISSLLRQGQFDTEFLDAYREKLFKADKGAGDSGTDNLWVKGYDALDLVFGDGNGRDPLEGLFDGLSHNPEAAVHAFESKSDLDHMLGTTVYADRGESLGRALESAVTGIAAGDTNSMAPPHSTTQVKIMNNIMHAVAQPGGGADLVTKGLGESFGDMAAAYMPEISQAFSGPGSGAVFITNSDAPAGLNLPDVTRFLSATSADPAGRAGIIYGESIYTSNLLEAHLSNPSLFDGDHEQVLADIGRNAGTIEGIVGHSAANSEISGAVKGESDYNDALTAKGDFAKTWIAVGLTFIEVPERLGGATMGAVGGGAVGAVAGAAVDRLLEGQKLEGARDEALYYSSQDLFSMRDSVSQQTQWSVGDAVTRHHIDLPKDGIMDTVGQAVNDGWKDSDYFLNRSKDQYE
;
A
#
# COMPACT_ATOMS: atom_id res chain seq x y z
N MET A 1 0.15 38.39 -3.49
CA MET A 1 0.58 39.14 -4.70
C MET A 1 2.02 38.82 -5.13
N GLN A 2 2.92 38.33 -4.24
CA GLN A 2 4.30 37.91 -4.58
C GLN A 2 4.42 36.53 -5.26
N PHE A 3 3.48 35.61 -5.09
CA PHE A 3 3.56 34.28 -5.71
C PHE A 3 3.43 34.31 -7.26
N ARG A 4 2.59 35.20 -7.80
CA ARG A 4 2.41 35.33 -9.26
C ARG A 4 3.67 35.81 -10.00
N SER A 5 4.58 36.53 -9.34
CA SER A 5 5.84 36.96 -9.97
C SER A 5 6.86 35.82 -10.07
N THR A 6 6.89 34.88 -9.12
CA THR A 6 7.80 33.73 -9.15
C THR A 6 7.40 32.73 -10.23
N LEU A 7 6.09 32.49 -10.40
CA LEU A 7 5.56 31.68 -11.50
C LEU A 7 5.91 32.24 -12.89
N ARG A 8 6.05 33.57 -13.06
CA ARG A 8 6.47 34.18 -14.35
C ARG A 8 7.94 33.97 -14.70
N LEU A 9 8.81 33.71 -13.72
CA LEU A 9 10.25 33.52 -13.96
C LEU A 9 10.56 32.16 -14.64
N PHE A 10 9.64 31.19 -14.53
CA PHE A 10 9.71 29.91 -15.24
C PHE A 10 9.25 29.98 -16.70
N ASP A 11 8.46 30.99 -17.07
CA ASP A 11 7.73 31.04 -18.35
C ASP A 11 8.61 31.55 -19.53
N GLN A 12 9.87 31.90 -19.28
CA GLN A 12 10.78 32.52 -20.27
C GLN A 12 11.90 31.62 -20.82
N ALA A 13 11.87 30.30 -20.59
CA ALA A 13 12.92 29.41 -21.09
C ALA A 13 12.35 28.07 -21.56
N SER A 14 12.25 27.87 -22.89
CA SER A 14 11.76 26.61 -23.45
C SER A 14 12.84 25.56 -23.65
N ASP A 15 14.14 25.85 -23.48
CA ASP A 15 15.23 24.87 -23.70
C ASP A 15 16.50 25.12 -22.85
N THR A 16 16.40 25.84 -21.74
CA THR A 16 17.56 26.09 -20.84
C THR A 16 17.22 25.75 -19.39
N PRO A 17 18.18 25.24 -18.60
CA PRO A 17 17.96 25.01 -17.17
C PRO A 17 17.40 26.27 -16.51
N PRO A 18 16.44 26.17 -15.55
CA PRO A 18 15.90 27.33 -14.87
C PRO A 18 17.04 28.19 -14.31
N ARG A 19 16.93 29.51 -14.51
CA ARG A 19 17.90 30.49 -13.97
C ARG A 19 18.00 30.32 -12.46
N GLU A 20 19.16 30.65 -11.88
CA GLU A 20 19.43 30.53 -10.44
C GLU A 20 18.31 31.13 -9.55
N SER A 21 17.75 32.27 -9.94
CA SER A 21 16.64 32.91 -9.21
C SER A 21 15.32 32.12 -9.26
N ALA A 22 15.06 31.36 -10.33
CA ALA A 22 13.90 30.49 -10.43
C ALA A 22 14.07 29.23 -9.56
N ARG A 23 15.30 28.67 -9.49
CA ARG A 23 15.61 27.53 -8.60
C ARG A 23 15.47 27.89 -7.13
N LEU A 24 16.07 29.01 -6.71
CA LEU A 24 15.91 29.54 -5.35
C LEU A 24 14.44 29.86 -5.02
N GLY A 25 13.69 30.39 -5.99
CA GLY A 25 12.25 30.64 -5.84
C GLY A 25 11.45 29.36 -5.57
N SER A 26 11.75 28.27 -6.27
CA SER A 26 11.15 26.96 -6.02
C SER A 26 11.52 26.39 -4.66
N GLN A 27 12.80 26.47 -4.26
CA GLN A 27 13.24 25.99 -2.93
C GLN A 27 12.48 26.71 -1.79
N VAL A 28 12.30 28.03 -1.88
CA VAL A 28 11.52 28.80 -0.90
C VAL A 28 10.05 28.39 -0.90
N ILE A 29 9.42 28.22 -2.07
CA ILE A 29 8.01 27.78 -2.14
C ILE A 29 7.85 26.38 -1.55
N SER A 30 8.74 25.45 -1.91
CA SER A 30 8.71 24.07 -1.43
C SER A 30 8.95 23.97 0.08
N SER A 31 9.77 24.86 0.66
CA SER A 31 9.91 24.98 2.12
C SER A 31 8.59 25.33 2.81
N LEU A 32 7.78 26.20 2.20
CA LEU A 32 6.46 26.56 2.71
C LEU A 32 5.44 25.43 2.52
N LEU A 33 5.56 24.66 1.44
CA LEU A 33 4.66 23.55 1.14
C LEU A 33 4.66 22.47 2.25
N ARG A 34 5.79 22.28 2.94
CA ARG A 34 5.91 21.32 4.04
C ARG A 34 5.06 21.64 5.28
N GLN A 35 4.62 22.89 5.42
CA GLN A 35 4.02 23.39 6.68
C GLN A 35 2.58 23.89 6.49
N GLY A 36 1.92 23.58 5.38
CA GLY A 36 0.60 24.13 5.07
C GLY A 36 -0.25 23.26 4.17
N GLN A 37 -1.53 23.62 4.10
CA GLN A 37 -2.50 23.06 3.15
C GLN A 37 -2.63 24.03 1.97
N PHE A 38 -2.58 23.49 0.76
CA PHE A 38 -2.60 24.26 -0.47
C PHE A 38 -3.70 23.75 -1.39
N ASP A 39 -4.35 24.66 -2.10
CA ASP A 39 -5.42 24.32 -3.03
C ASP A 39 -4.89 23.58 -4.26
N THR A 40 -5.76 22.76 -4.85
CA THR A 40 -5.45 21.91 -6.01
C THR A 40 -4.93 22.72 -7.19
N GLU A 41 -5.54 23.88 -7.48
CA GLU A 41 -5.14 24.73 -8.60
C GLU A 41 -3.70 25.26 -8.45
N PHE A 42 -3.32 25.67 -7.24
CA PHE A 42 -1.96 26.09 -6.94
C PHE A 42 -0.95 24.96 -7.08
N LEU A 43 -1.26 23.79 -6.50
CA LEU A 43 -0.37 22.62 -6.55
C LEU A 43 -0.19 22.14 -7.99
N ASP A 44 -1.24 22.12 -8.80
CA ASP A 44 -1.16 21.78 -10.23
C ASP A 44 -0.27 22.76 -11.00
N ALA A 45 -0.52 24.06 -10.85
CA ALA A 45 0.27 25.08 -11.56
C ALA A 45 1.75 25.08 -11.16
N TYR A 46 2.06 24.72 -9.90
CA TYR A 46 3.44 24.61 -9.42
C TYR A 46 4.11 23.31 -9.89
N ARG A 47 3.41 22.18 -9.74
CA ARG A 47 3.82 20.85 -10.21
C ARG A 47 4.19 20.87 -11.67
N GLU A 48 3.32 21.39 -12.55
CA GLU A 48 3.56 21.40 -13.99
C GLU A 48 4.92 22.01 -14.36
N LYS A 49 5.33 23.05 -13.64
CA LYS A 49 6.61 23.73 -13.87
C LYS A 49 7.79 22.92 -13.37
N LEU A 50 7.69 22.34 -12.17
CA LEU A 50 8.75 21.51 -11.61
C LEU A 50 8.93 20.22 -12.41
N PHE A 51 7.85 19.51 -12.72
CA PHE A 51 7.91 18.28 -13.51
C PHE A 51 8.48 18.54 -14.90
N LYS A 52 8.07 19.64 -15.56
CA LYS A 52 8.65 20.02 -16.85
C LYS A 52 10.15 20.29 -16.75
N ALA A 53 10.59 21.04 -15.74
CA ALA A 53 12.01 21.35 -15.55
C ALA A 53 12.84 20.10 -15.23
N ASP A 54 12.32 19.23 -14.36
CA ASP A 54 12.98 18.00 -13.94
C ASP A 54 13.09 16.99 -15.09
N LYS A 55 12.00 16.77 -15.83
CA LYS A 55 12.03 15.96 -17.07
C LYS A 55 13.00 16.49 -18.11
N GLY A 56 13.12 17.82 -18.22
CA GLY A 56 14.07 18.47 -19.11
C GLY A 56 15.54 18.18 -18.75
N ALA A 57 15.84 17.87 -17.48
CA ALA A 57 17.17 17.45 -17.05
C ALA A 57 17.41 15.94 -17.19
N GLY A 58 16.34 15.14 -17.28
CA GLY A 58 16.39 13.68 -17.20
C GLY A 58 16.74 13.18 -15.80
N ASP A 59 16.52 11.89 -15.54
CA ASP A 59 16.62 11.29 -14.20
C ASP A 59 17.98 11.57 -13.55
N SER A 60 19.08 11.26 -14.25
CA SER A 60 20.44 11.48 -13.76
C SER A 60 20.85 12.95 -13.64
N GLY A 61 20.08 13.86 -14.27
CA GLY A 61 20.33 15.29 -14.25
C GLY A 61 19.68 16.01 -13.06
N THR A 62 18.75 15.36 -12.36
CA THR A 62 17.94 15.97 -11.29
C THR A 62 18.78 16.52 -10.13
N ASP A 63 19.81 15.76 -9.70
CA ASP A 63 20.71 16.16 -8.62
C ASP A 63 21.52 17.41 -9.00
N ASN A 64 22.01 17.49 -10.23
CA ASN A 64 22.71 18.66 -10.75
C ASN A 64 21.78 19.87 -10.91
N LEU A 65 20.49 19.63 -11.17
CA LEU A 65 19.50 20.67 -11.35
C LEU A 65 19.13 21.31 -10.01
N TRP A 66 18.85 20.50 -8.99
CA TRP A 66 18.27 20.97 -7.73
C TRP A 66 19.25 21.02 -6.56
N VAL A 67 20.11 20.02 -6.42
CA VAL A 67 20.87 19.79 -5.19
C VAL A 67 22.28 20.40 -5.27
N LYS A 68 22.98 20.24 -6.40
CA LYS A 68 24.35 20.75 -6.57
C LYS A 68 24.40 22.28 -6.73
N GLY A 69 25.29 22.93 -5.99
CA GLY A 69 25.68 24.34 -6.18
C GLY A 69 25.23 25.33 -5.10
N TYR A 70 24.52 24.89 -4.07
CA TYR A 70 23.98 25.75 -3.00
C TYR A 70 24.36 25.24 -1.59
N ASP A 71 25.66 25.16 -1.30
CA ASP A 71 26.15 24.68 0.01
C ASP A 71 26.02 25.68 1.16
N ALA A 72 25.58 26.91 0.87
CA ALA A 72 25.62 28.02 1.82
C ALA A 72 24.28 28.38 2.48
N LEU A 73 23.16 27.76 2.06
CA LEU A 73 21.82 28.11 2.54
C LEU A 73 20.98 26.85 2.75
N ASP A 74 20.64 26.55 4.00
CA ASP A 74 19.54 25.64 4.32
C ASP A 74 18.23 26.42 4.21
N LEU A 75 17.46 26.11 3.17
CA LEU A 75 16.20 26.81 2.86
C LEU A 75 14.97 26.06 3.40
N VAL A 76 15.12 25.26 4.46
CA VAL A 76 14.02 24.56 5.15
C VAL A 76 13.70 25.20 6.49
N PHE A 77 12.41 25.26 6.82
CA PHE A 77 11.97 25.41 8.20
C PHE A 77 11.83 24.01 8.83
N GLY A 78 12.90 23.49 9.45
CA GLY A 78 12.92 22.13 10.04
C GLY A 78 14.16 21.33 9.64
N ASP A 79 14.04 19.99 9.66
CA ASP A 79 15.11 19.07 9.26
C ASP A 79 15.25 18.98 7.74
N GLY A 80 16.47 18.74 7.25
CA GLY A 80 16.81 18.69 5.83
C GLY A 80 17.49 19.98 5.30
N ASN A 81 17.95 19.94 4.04
CA ASN A 81 18.71 21.05 3.43
C ASN A 81 17.84 21.96 2.52
N GLY A 82 16.67 21.46 2.05
CA GLY A 82 15.69 22.24 1.29
C GLY A 82 16.12 22.58 -0.12
N ARG A 83 17.14 21.86 -0.61
CA ARG A 83 17.73 22.11 -1.92
C ARG A 83 16.87 21.51 -3.01
N ASP A 84 16.21 20.40 -2.73
CA ASP A 84 15.29 19.77 -3.67
C ASP A 84 13.86 20.33 -3.52
N PRO A 85 13.36 21.12 -4.48
CA PRO A 85 12.00 21.62 -4.42
C PRO A 85 10.95 20.52 -4.65
N LEU A 86 11.31 19.36 -5.23
CA LEU A 86 10.36 18.28 -5.43
C LEU A 86 9.96 17.62 -4.11
N GLU A 87 10.84 17.56 -3.12
CA GLU A 87 10.48 17.04 -1.80
C GLU A 87 9.32 17.83 -1.17
N GLY A 88 9.44 19.17 -1.16
CA GLY A 88 8.38 20.02 -0.62
C GLY A 88 7.12 20.02 -1.50
N LEU A 89 7.26 19.86 -2.83
CA LEU A 89 6.09 19.64 -3.69
C LEU A 89 5.36 18.36 -3.29
N PHE A 90 6.08 17.26 -3.09
CA PHE A 90 5.48 15.98 -2.72
C PHE A 90 4.85 16.02 -1.33
N ASP A 91 5.47 16.70 -0.36
CA ASP A 91 4.82 16.97 0.92
C ASP A 91 3.52 17.80 0.74
N GLY A 92 3.51 18.78 -0.16
CA GLY A 92 2.27 19.52 -0.47
C GLY A 92 1.20 18.63 -1.11
N LEU A 93 1.59 17.75 -2.03
CA LEU A 93 0.69 16.80 -2.70
C LEU A 93 0.16 15.73 -1.74
N SER A 94 0.96 15.26 -0.78
CA SER A 94 0.53 14.24 0.17
C SER A 94 -0.61 14.72 1.08
N HIS A 95 -0.79 16.03 1.24
CA HIS A 95 -1.91 16.62 1.99
C HIS A 95 -3.10 17.03 1.09
N ASN A 96 -3.04 16.77 -0.22
CA ASN A 96 -4.11 17.07 -1.17
C ASN A 96 -4.28 15.89 -2.17
N PRO A 97 -5.15 14.91 -1.84
CA PRO A 97 -5.34 13.71 -2.65
C PRO A 97 -5.76 13.98 -4.10
N GLU A 98 -6.59 15.00 -4.33
CA GLU A 98 -7.03 15.39 -5.68
C GLU A 98 -5.84 15.86 -6.54
N ALA A 99 -5.03 16.78 -6.00
CA ALA A 99 -3.82 17.24 -6.67
C ALA A 99 -2.80 16.11 -6.87
N ALA A 100 -2.70 15.18 -5.91
CA ALA A 100 -1.83 14.02 -6.02
C ALA A 100 -2.27 13.06 -7.14
N VAL A 101 -3.58 12.82 -7.31
CA VAL A 101 -4.11 12.08 -8.47
C VAL A 101 -3.73 12.76 -9.78
N HIS A 102 -3.96 14.06 -9.91
CA HIS A 102 -3.55 14.82 -11.10
C HIS A 102 -2.04 14.73 -11.37
N ALA A 103 -1.25 14.64 -10.29
CA ALA A 103 0.20 14.54 -10.38
C ALA A 103 0.68 13.27 -11.07
N PHE A 104 0.07 12.13 -10.74
CA PHE A 104 0.59 10.81 -11.11
C PHE A 104 -0.29 10.04 -12.10
N GLU A 105 -1.40 10.61 -12.57
CA GLU A 105 -2.24 10.01 -13.63
C GLU A 105 -1.45 9.75 -14.93
N SER A 106 -0.49 10.62 -15.24
CA SER A 106 0.42 10.48 -16.38
C SER A 106 1.51 9.46 -16.05
N LYS A 107 1.47 8.30 -16.69
CA LYS A 107 2.51 7.26 -16.52
C LYS A 107 3.93 7.79 -16.77
N SER A 108 4.10 8.68 -17.76
CA SER A 108 5.42 9.27 -18.04
C SER A 108 5.92 10.16 -16.91
N ASP A 109 5.03 10.87 -16.22
CA ASP A 109 5.43 11.70 -15.07
C ASP A 109 5.72 10.82 -13.86
N LEU A 110 4.88 9.80 -13.61
CA LEU A 110 5.10 8.81 -12.56
C LEU A 110 6.44 8.07 -12.73
N ASP A 111 6.69 7.48 -13.91
CA ASP A 111 7.91 6.73 -14.20
C ASP A 111 9.15 7.61 -13.99
N HIS A 112 9.10 8.86 -14.45
CA HIS A 112 10.20 9.82 -14.32
C HIS A 112 10.44 10.20 -12.85
N MET A 113 9.38 10.50 -12.08
CA MET A 113 9.51 10.81 -10.66
C MET A 113 10.06 9.63 -9.85
N LEU A 114 9.62 8.40 -10.13
CA LEU A 114 10.19 7.18 -9.54
C LEU A 114 11.67 7.02 -9.91
N GLY A 115 12.02 7.18 -11.19
CA GLY A 115 13.40 7.07 -11.68
C GLY A 115 14.36 8.06 -11.02
N THR A 116 13.89 9.26 -10.68
CA THR A 116 14.70 10.30 -10.03
C THR A 116 15.13 9.94 -8.60
N THR A 117 14.46 9.00 -7.92
CA THR A 117 14.81 8.56 -6.56
C THR A 117 16.15 7.82 -6.48
N VAL A 118 16.66 7.35 -7.63
CA VAL A 118 18.01 6.79 -7.72
C VAL A 118 19.09 7.87 -7.57
N TYR A 119 18.76 9.12 -7.92
CA TYR A 119 19.71 10.23 -8.01
C TYR A 119 19.48 11.32 -6.97
N ALA A 120 18.30 11.36 -6.34
CA ALA A 120 17.95 12.34 -5.32
C ALA A 120 17.25 11.67 -4.13
N ASP A 121 17.55 12.16 -2.93
CA ASP A 121 17.00 11.68 -1.67
C ASP A 121 15.61 12.27 -1.41
N ARG A 122 14.63 11.82 -2.19
CA ARG A 122 13.24 12.33 -2.15
C ARG A 122 12.17 11.25 -2.01
N GLY A 123 12.59 9.99 -1.86
CA GLY A 123 11.69 8.85 -1.94
C GLY A 123 10.60 8.84 -0.88
N GLU A 124 10.92 9.16 0.37
CA GLU A 124 9.90 9.20 1.44
C GLU A 124 8.79 10.22 1.13
N SER A 125 9.16 11.42 0.70
CA SER A 125 8.18 12.46 0.33
C SER A 125 7.34 12.04 -0.88
N LEU A 126 7.97 11.43 -1.90
CA LEU A 126 7.28 10.88 -3.06
C LEU A 126 6.32 9.75 -2.66
N GLY A 127 6.74 8.86 -1.76
CA GLY A 127 5.95 7.76 -1.24
C GLY A 127 4.65 8.25 -0.62
N ARG A 128 4.71 9.22 0.29
CA ARG A 128 3.52 9.85 0.89
C ARG A 128 2.60 10.51 -0.14
N ALA A 129 3.17 11.13 -1.18
CA ALA A 129 2.37 11.73 -2.25
C ALA A 129 1.66 10.66 -3.10
N LEU A 130 2.34 9.54 -3.38
CA LEU A 130 1.76 8.40 -4.10
C LEU A 130 0.68 7.71 -3.28
N GLU A 131 0.90 7.50 -1.97
CA GLU A 131 -0.12 7.00 -1.05
C GLU A 131 -1.36 7.88 -1.12
N SER A 132 -1.23 9.19 -0.97
CA SER A 132 -2.37 10.10 -1.02
C SER A 132 -3.10 10.04 -2.37
N ALA A 133 -2.35 9.94 -3.46
CA ALA A 133 -2.92 9.80 -4.80
C ALA A 133 -3.77 8.52 -4.91
N VAL A 134 -3.23 7.36 -4.54
CA VAL A 134 -3.92 6.08 -4.78
C VAL A 134 -4.99 5.76 -3.74
N THR A 135 -4.90 6.33 -2.53
CA THR A 135 -5.83 6.07 -1.44
C THR A 135 -6.95 7.09 -1.33
N GLY A 136 -6.75 8.32 -1.81
CA GLY A 136 -7.68 9.41 -1.57
C GLY A 136 -7.62 9.99 -0.14
N ILE A 137 -6.64 9.57 0.67
CA ILE A 137 -6.46 10.03 2.05
C ILE A 137 -5.26 10.98 2.14
N ALA A 138 -5.43 12.09 2.85
CA ALA A 138 -4.34 13.02 3.10
C ALA A 138 -3.37 12.43 4.14
N ALA A 139 -2.07 12.67 3.98
CA ALA A 139 -1.06 12.27 4.94
C ALA A 139 -1.39 12.83 6.34
N GLY A 140 -1.33 11.95 7.35
CA GLY A 140 -1.68 12.26 8.73
C GLY A 140 -3.18 12.35 9.03
N ASP A 141 -4.06 12.15 8.04
CA ASP A 141 -5.50 12.04 8.30
C ASP A 141 -5.86 10.65 8.84
N THR A 142 -6.18 10.62 10.12
CA THR A 142 -6.59 9.43 10.88
C THR A 142 -8.09 9.45 11.24
N ASN A 143 -8.82 10.45 10.78
CA ASN A 143 -10.24 10.65 11.12
C ASN A 143 -11.17 10.30 9.96
N SER A 144 -10.67 10.39 8.72
CA SER A 144 -11.41 10.02 7.53
C SER A 144 -11.45 8.50 7.36
N MET A 145 -12.59 8.00 6.89
CA MET A 145 -12.66 6.66 6.32
C MET A 145 -12.13 6.71 4.89
N ALA A 146 -11.35 5.70 4.51
CA ALA A 146 -10.88 5.56 3.13
C ALA A 146 -12.06 5.55 2.13
N PRO A 147 -12.03 6.40 1.09
CA PRO A 147 -13.02 6.38 0.04
C PRO A 147 -12.86 5.11 -0.84
N PRO A 148 -13.89 4.73 -1.62
CA PRO A 148 -13.71 3.76 -2.70
C PRO A 148 -12.62 4.21 -3.68
N HIS A 149 -11.83 3.27 -4.21
CA HIS A 149 -10.85 3.58 -5.23
C HIS A 149 -11.51 3.86 -6.58
N SER A 150 -11.19 5.03 -7.15
CA SER A 150 -11.62 5.38 -8.51
C SER A 150 -10.82 4.62 -9.58
N THR A 151 -11.36 4.55 -10.80
CA THR A 151 -10.65 3.94 -11.95
C THR A 151 -9.27 4.56 -12.18
N THR A 152 -9.14 5.88 -12.01
CA THR A 152 -7.85 6.58 -12.16
C THR A 152 -6.86 6.17 -11.08
N GLN A 153 -7.30 6.04 -9.83
CA GLN A 153 -6.43 5.60 -8.73
C GLN A 153 -5.95 4.17 -8.92
N VAL A 154 -6.84 3.25 -9.32
CA VAL A 154 -6.45 1.86 -9.65
C VAL A 154 -5.43 1.83 -10.78
N LYS A 155 -5.58 2.68 -11.80
CA LYS A 155 -4.59 2.81 -12.89
C LYS A 155 -3.24 3.34 -12.39
N ILE A 156 -3.22 4.32 -11.48
CA ILE A 156 -1.99 4.80 -10.87
C ILE A 156 -1.33 3.67 -10.08
N MET A 157 -2.07 2.96 -9.24
CA MET A 157 -1.55 1.82 -8.47
C MET A 157 -1.01 0.72 -9.39
N ASN A 158 -1.72 0.38 -10.47
CA ASN A 158 -1.25 -0.57 -11.46
C ASN A 158 0.08 -0.15 -12.09
N ASN A 159 0.25 1.14 -12.42
CA ASN A 159 1.52 1.65 -12.94
C ASN A 159 2.65 1.62 -11.90
N ILE A 160 2.35 1.86 -10.61
CA ILE A 160 3.33 1.73 -9.51
C ILE A 160 3.79 0.27 -9.40
N MET A 161 2.86 -0.68 -9.33
CA MET A 161 3.17 -2.11 -9.29
C MET A 161 3.99 -2.53 -10.52
N HIS A 162 3.63 -2.02 -11.70
CA HIS A 162 4.35 -2.26 -12.94
C HIS A 162 5.80 -1.73 -12.88
N ALA A 163 6.01 -0.53 -12.32
CA ALA A 163 7.34 0.06 -12.20
C ALA A 163 8.24 -0.77 -11.27
N VAL A 164 7.72 -1.23 -10.13
CA VAL A 164 8.45 -2.12 -9.20
C VAL A 164 8.70 -3.49 -9.83
N ALA A 165 7.74 -3.99 -10.61
CA ALA A 165 7.84 -5.28 -11.30
C ALA A 165 8.85 -5.29 -12.46
N GLN A 166 9.35 -4.13 -12.91
CA GLN A 166 10.27 -4.08 -14.04
C GLN A 166 11.58 -4.83 -13.75
N PRO A 167 12.00 -5.74 -14.65
CA PRO A 167 13.29 -6.40 -14.53
C PRO A 167 14.43 -5.38 -14.67
N GLY A 168 15.55 -5.64 -14.01
CA GLY A 168 16.76 -4.82 -14.15
C GLY A 168 16.80 -3.54 -13.32
N GLY A 169 16.01 -3.47 -12.23
CA GLY A 169 16.14 -2.42 -11.21
C GLY A 169 14.84 -1.92 -10.59
N GLY A 170 13.66 -2.37 -11.04
CA GLY A 170 12.38 -1.92 -10.48
C GLY A 170 12.24 -2.18 -8.98
N ALA A 171 12.70 -3.35 -8.51
CA ALA A 171 12.71 -3.70 -7.10
C ALA A 171 13.60 -2.76 -6.24
N ASP A 172 14.60 -2.10 -6.83
CA ASP A 172 15.48 -1.19 -6.08
C ASP A 172 14.71 0.04 -5.57
N LEU A 173 13.58 0.39 -6.20
CA LEU A 173 12.69 1.48 -5.75
C LEU A 173 12.27 1.31 -4.28
N VAL A 174 12.02 0.07 -3.85
CA VAL A 174 11.65 -0.27 -2.47
C VAL A 174 12.70 0.27 -1.49
N THR A 175 13.98 0.13 -1.82
CA THR A 175 15.11 0.57 -0.98
C THR A 175 15.40 2.08 -1.05
N LYS A 176 14.67 2.83 -1.89
CA LYS A 176 14.83 4.29 -2.05
C LYS A 176 13.87 5.07 -1.18
N GLY A 177 13.52 4.57 0.01
CA GLY A 177 12.58 5.23 0.93
C GLY A 177 11.11 5.15 0.49
N LEU A 178 10.78 4.21 -0.41
CA LEU A 178 9.40 3.96 -0.87
C LEU A 178 8.78 2.69 -0.27
N GLY A 179 9.59 1.84 0.39
CA GLY A 179 9.15 0.53 0.90
C GLY A 179 7.94 0.59 1.82
N GLU A 180 7.98 1.48 2.82
CA GLU A 180 6.85 1.69 3.74
C GLU A 180 5.57 2.08 2.99
N SER A 181 5.64 3.13 2.18
CA SER A 181 4.52 3.62 1.37
C SER A 181 3.98 2.55 0.43
N PHE A 182 4.84 1.74 -0.18
CA PHE A 182 4.41 0.62 -1.02
C PHE A 182 3.67 -0.45 -0.22
N GLY A 183 4.07 -0.71 1.03
CA GLY A 183 3.32 -1.57 1.94
C GLY A 183 1.93 -1.04 2.26
N ASP A 184 1.82 0.25 2.57
CA ASP A 184 0.55 0.91 2.88
C ASP A 184 -0.38 0.97 1.67
N MET A 185 0.17 1.22 0.49
CA MET A 185 -0.58 1.13 -0.77
C MET A 185 -1.02 -0.31 -1.05
N ALA A 186 -0.19 -1.32 -0.79
CA ALA A 186 -0.60 -2.72 -0.92
C ALA A 186 -1.79 -3.01 0.01
N ALA A 187 -1.68 -2.59 1.27
CA ALA A 187 -2.72 -2.79 2.28
C ALA A 187 -4.06 -2.16 1.87
N ALA A 188 -4.04 -0.94 1.33
CA ALA A 188 -5.24 -0.29 0.81
C ALA A 188 -5.88 -1.07 -0.35
N TYR A 189 -5.06 -1.65 -1.23
CA TYR A 189 -5.47 -2.36 -2.45
C TYR A 189 -5.65 -3.88 -2.28
N MET A 190 -5.68 -4.39 -1.04
CA MET A 190 -5.92 -5.81 -0.78
C MET A 190 -7.17 -6.40 -1.46
N PRO A 191 -8.29 -5.67 -1.61
CA PRO A 191 -9.43 -6.18 -2.36
C PRO A 191 -9.12 -6.46 -3.84
N GLU A 192 -8.51 -5.52 -4.56
CA GLU A 192 -8.11 -5.67 -5.96
C GLU A 192 -6.96 -6.68 -6.12
N ILE A 193 -6.02 -6.73 -5.18
CA ILE A 193 -4.95 -7.74 -5.13
C ILE A 193 -5.55 -9.14 -5.03
N SER A 194 -6.51 -9.34 -4.11
CA SER A 194 -7.17 -10.63 -3.92
C SER A 194 -7.98 -11.06 -5.14
N GLN A 195 -8.63 -10.12 -5.83
CA GLN A 195 -9.28 -10.39 -7.11
C GLN A 195 -8.27 -10.71 -8.22
N ALA A 196 -7.09 -10.09 -8.23
CA ALA A 196 -6.04 -10.39 -9.21
C ALA A 196 -5.51 -11.83 -9.05
N PHE A 197 -5.33 -12.32 -7.82
CA PHE A 197 -4.95 -13.72 -7.56
C PHE A 197 -6.05 -14.71 -7.89
N SER A 198 -7.30 -14.37 -7.56
CA SER A 198 -8.45 -15.27 -7.71
C SER A 198 -9.00 -15.30 -9.14
N GLY A 199 -8.71 -14.26 -9.93
CA GLY A 199 -9.10 -14.17 -11.33
C GLY A 199 -10.55 -13.69 -11.55
N PRO A 200 -11.01 -13.71 -12.82
CA PRO A 200 -12.31 -13.19 -13.19
C PRO A 200 -13.48 -13.89 -12.48
N GLY A 201 -14.48 -13.11 -12.05
CA GLY A 201 -15.69 -13.63 -11.40
C GLY A 201 -15.56 -13.84 -9.89
N SER A 202 -14.40 -13.51 -9.31
CA SER A 202 -14.10 -13.67 -7.88
C SER A 202 -14.72 -12.58 -6.98
N GLY A 203 -15.34 -11.54 -7.55
CA GLY A 203 -15.91 -10.41 -6.79
C GLY A 203 -17.10 -10.74 -5.88
N ALA A 204 -17.71 -11.92 -6.02
CA ALA A 204 -18.68 -12.42 -5.05
C ALA A 204 -18.01 -12.89 -3.75
N VAL A 205 -16.75 -13.33 -3.80
CA VAL A 205 -15.95 -13.73 -2.63
C VAL A 205 -15.16 -12.53 -2.11
N PHE A 206 -14.38 -11.88 -2.98
CA PHE A 206 -13.50 -10.76 -2.62
C PHE A 206 -14.21 -9.44 -2.87
N ILE A 207 -15.08 -9.09 -1.93
CA ILE A 207 -15.97 -7.95 -2.04
C ILE A 207 -15.18 -6.65 -1.96
N THR A 208 -15.50 -5.72 -2.87
CA THR A 208 -14.89 -4.40 -2.94
C THR A 208 -15.89 -3.38 -3.47
N ASN A 209 -15.69 -2.12 -3.10
CA ASN A 209 -16.38 -0.96 -3.63
C ASN A 209 -15.56 -0.19 -4.69
N SER A 210 -14.41 -0.73 -5.10
CA SER A 210 -13.56 -0.17 -6.16
C SER A 210 -14.29 -0.05 -7.49
N ASP A 211 -14.07 1.05 -8.21
CA ASP A 211 -14.62 1.28 -9.56
C ASP A 211 -13.99 0.35 -10.61
N ALA A 212 -12.78 -0.15 -10.36
CA ALA A 212 -12.02 -0.98 -11.30
C ALA A 212 -11.39 -2.20 -10.59
N PRO A 213 -12.20 -3.11 -10.04
CA PRO A 213 -11.72 -4.15 -9.12
C PRO A 213 -10.81 -5.21 -9.78
N ALA A 214 -10.89 -5.36 -11.10
CA ALA A 214 -10.02 -6.20 -11.91
C ALA A 214 -8.90 -5.41 -12.64
N GLY A 215 -8.57 -4.21 -12.15
CA GLY A 215 -7.64 -3.28 -12.79
C GLY A 215 -6.15 -3.58 -12.59
N LEU A 216 -5.81 -4.58 -11.75
CA LEU A 216 -4.43 -4.95 -11.45
C LEU A 216 -3.95 -6.15 -12.29
N ASN A 217 -2.67 -6.17 -12.62
CA ASN A 217 -2.02 -7.24 -13.37
C ASN A 217 -1.33 -8.23 -12.42
N LEU A 218 -1.74 -9.50 -12.45
CA LEU A 218 -1.25 -10.53 -11.53
C LEU A 218 0.28 -10.69 -11.49
N PRO A 219 1.01 -10.83 -12.63
CA PRO A 219 2.47 -10.85 -12.63
C PRO A 219 3.13 -9.67 -11.91
N ASP A 220 2.59 -8.46 -12.12
CA ASP A 220 3.12 -7.23 -11.51
C ASP A 220 2.78 -7.17 -10.01
N VAL A 221 1.57 -7.57 -9.63
CA VAL A 221 1.14 -7.70 -8.21
C VAL A 221 2.07 -8.66 -7.46
N THR A 222 2.34 -9.84 -8.02
CA THR A 222 3.22 -10.84 -7.38
C THR A 222 4.63 -10.30 -7.17
N ARG A 223 5.21 -9.63 -8.19
CA ARG A 223 6.54 -9.02 -8.06
C ARG A 223 6.55 -7.85 -7.10
N PHE A 224 5.51 -7.02 -7.10
CA PHE A 224 5.37 -5.89 -6.19
C PHE A 224 5.32 -6.37 -4.74
N LEU A 225 4.46 -7.33 -4.42
CA LEU A 225 4.40 -7.91 -3.06
C LEU A 225 5.73 -8.54 -2.65
N SER A 226 6.36 -9.29 -3.56
CA SER A 226 7.67 -9.90 -3.33
C SER A 226 8.76 -8.85 -3.04
N ALA A 227 8.88 -7.82 -3.88
CA ALA A 227 9.89 -6.77 -3.71
C ALA A 227 9.63 -5.92 -2.46
N THR A 228 8.39 -5.48 -2.25
CA THR A 228 8.00 -4.65 -1.11
C THR A 228 8.21 -5.38 0.22
N SER A 229 8.03 -6.71 0.26
CA SER A 229 8.28 -7.50 1.48
C SER A 229 9.74 -7.59 1.93
N ALA A 230 10.69 -7.18 1.07
CA ALA A 230 12.09 -7.07 1.44
C ALA A 230 12.36 -5.87 2.37
N ASP A 231 11.49 -4.86 2.36
CA ASP A 231 11.49 -3.77 3.32
C ASP A 231 10.65 -4.15 4.56
N PRO A 232 11.19 -4.05 5.79
CA PRO A 232 10.44 -4.41 7.00
C PRO A 232 9.13 -3.64 7.18
N ALA A 233 9.10 -2.34 6.89
CA ALA A 233 7.89 -1.54 7.03
C ALA A 233 6.88 -1.83 5.90
N GLY A 234 7.37 -2.03 4.68
CA GLY A 234 6.58 -2.49 3.55
C GLY A 234 5.91 -3.85 3.81
N ARG A 235 6.68 -4.80 4.34
CA ARG A 235 6.19 -6.11 4.78
C ARG A 235 5.11 -6.00 5.86
N ALA A 236 5.33 -5.16 6.87
CA ALA A 236 4.36 -4.90 7.93
C ALA A 236 3.05 -4.35 7.35
N GLY A 237 3.12 -3.40 6.42
CA GLY A 237 1.95 -2.89 5.72
C GLY A 237 1.15 -3.99 5.02
N ILE A 238 1.82 -4.85 4.22
CA ILE A 238 1.15 -5.95 3.50
C ILE A 238 0.43 -6.90 4.45
N ILE A 239 1.13 -7.44 5.46
CA ILE A 239 0.55 -8.41 6.42
C ILE A 239 -0.60 -7.78 7.19
N TYR A 240 -0.45 -6.53 7.60
CA TYR A 240 -1.47 -5.80 8.35
C TYR A 240 -2.74 -5.56 7.51
N GLY A 241 -2.58 -5.14 6.25
CA GLY A 241 -3.69 -4.94 5.32
C GLY A 241 -4.42 -6.23 4.97
N GLU A 242 -3.66 -7.30 4.68
CA GLU A 242 -4.23 -8.65 4.49
C GLU A 242 -5.08 -9.01 5.69
N SER A 243 -4.51 -8.91 6.89
CA SER A 243 -5.12 -9.34 8.15
C SER A 243 -6.48 -8.68 8.36
N ILE A 244 -6.56 -7.38 8.11
CA ILE A 244 -7.79 -6.59 8.18
C ILE A 244 -8.79 -7.09 7.14
N TYR A 245 -8.36 -7.20 5.87
CA TYR A 245 -9.26 -7.52 4.77
C TYR A 245 -9.81 -8.94 4.86
N THR A 246 -8.98 -9.94 5.18
CA THR A 246 -9.40 -11.33 5.38
C THR A 246 -10.39 -11.44 6.54
N SER A 247 -10.09 -10.83 7.69
CA SER A 247 -11.00 -10.81 8.84
C SER A 247 -12.37 -10.20 8.50
N ASN A 248 -12.35 -9.12 7.73
CA ASN A 248 -13.51 -8.42 7.24
C ASN A 248 -14.35 -9.29 6.28
N LEU A 249 -13.72 -9.95 5.31
CA LEU A 249 -14.42 -10.86 4.39
C LEU A 249 -15.07 -12.02 5.13
N LEU A 250 -14.35 -12.62 6.09
CA LEU A 250 -14.88 -13.71 6.92
C LEU A 250 -16.10 -13.22 7.71
N GLU A 251 -16.00 -12.06 8.37
CA GLU A 251 -17.13 -11.46 9.10
C GLU A 251 -18.31 -11.16 8.16
N ALA A 252 -18.07 -10.58 6.99
CA ALA A 252 -19.12 -10.21 6.03
C ALA A 252 -19.89 -11.44 5.52
N HIS A 253 -19.17 -12.47 5.05
CA HIS A 253 -19.79 -13.67 4.49
C HIS A 253 -20.50 -14.51 5.55
N LEU A 254 -19.92 -14.62 6.74
CA LEU A 254 -20.53 -15.37 7.83
C LEU A 254 -21.76 -14.66 8.41
N SER A 255 -21.72 -13.34 8.56
CA SER A 255 -22.87 -12.55 9.05
C SER A 255 -23.96 -12.36 7.99
N ASN A 256 -23.61 -12.39 6.71
CA ASN A 256 -24.55 -12.29 5.60
C ASN A 256 -24.29 -13.35 4.51
N PRO A 257 -24.77 -14.59 4.72
CA PRO A 257 -24.63 -15.69 3.75
C PRO A 257 -25.17 -15.39 2.35
N SER A 258 -26.09 -14.43 2.20
CA SER A 258 -26.69 -14.10 0.90
C SER A 258 -25.75 -13.38 -0.07
N LEU A 259 -24.58 -12.94 0.41
CA LEU A 259 -23.54 -12.33 -0.41
C LEU A 259 -22.92 -13.30 -1.42
N PHE A 260 -22.95 -14.60 -1.11
CA PHE A 260 -22.38 -15.65 -1.94
C PHE A 260 -23.45 -16.71 -2.29
N ASP A 261 -23.63 -16.99 -3.58
CA ASP A 261 -24.55 -18.02 -4.06
C ASP A 261 -23.82 -19.38 -4.09
N GLY A 262 -23.54 -19.91 -2.89
CA GLY A 262 -22.79 -21.15 -2.70
C GLY A 262 -22.66 -21.56 -1.23
N ASP A 263 -21.82 -22.57 -0.96
CA ASP A 263 -21.61 -23.08 0.40
C ASP A 263 -20.65 -22.17 1.19
N HIS A 264 -20.86 -22.07 2.51
CA HIS A 264 -19.94 -21.42 3.43
C HIS A 264 -18.54 -22.03 3.36
N GLU A 265 -18.45 -23.35 3.22
CA GLU A 265 -17.15 -24.02 3.10
C GLU A 265 -16.36 -23.52 1.90
N GLN A 266 -17.02 -23.25 0.78
CA GLN A 266 -16.37 -22.75 -0.43
C GLN A 266 -15.82 -21.34 -0.22
N VAL A 267 -16.62 -20.41 0.30
CA VAL A 267 -16.16 -19.02 0.51
C VAL A 267 -15.06 -18.94 1.57
N LEU A 268 -15.14 -19.75 2.63
CA LEU A 268 -14.10 -19.83 3.65
C LEU A 268 -12.81 -20.45 3.11
N ALA A 269 -12.90 -21.45 2.24
CA ALA A 269 -11.75 -22.03 1.56
C ALA A 269 -11.12 -21.03 0.56
N ASP A 270 -11.93 -20.30 -0.21
CA ASP A 270 -11.41 -19.30 -1.16
C ASP A 270 -10.68 -18.16 -0.43
N ILE A 271 -11.25 -17.64 0.66
CA ILE A 271 -10.62 -16.61 1.50
C ILE A 271 -9.33 -17.15 2.15
N GLY A 272 -9.38 -18.35 2.76
CA GLY A 272 -8.21 -18.96 3.38
C GLY A 272 -7.08 -19.22 2.38
N ARG A 273 -7.40 -19.71 1.18
CA ARG A 273 -6.41 -19.90 0.11
C ARG A 273 -5.77 -18.58 -0.31
N ASN A 274 -6.56 -17.51 -0.47
CA ASN A 274 -6.03 -16.19 -0.81
C ASN A 274 -5.08 -15.65 0.27
N ALA A 275 -5.46 -15.75 1.55
CA ALA A 275 -4.61 -15.38 2.67
C ALA A 275 -3.27 -16.12 2.65
N GLY A 276 -3.33 -17.45 2.51
CA GLY A 276 -2.15 -18.29 2.38
C GLY A 276 -1.27 -17.93 1.19
N THR A 277 -1.85 -17.58 0.03
CA THR A 277 -1.10 -17.17 -1.16
C THR A 277 -0.37 -15.84 -0.96
N ILE A 278 -1.06 -14.81 -0.47
CA ILE A 278 -0.45 -13.48 -0.26
C ILE A 278 0.65 -13.56 0.78
N GLU A 279 0.36 -14.13 1.95
CA GLU A 279 1.35 -14.23 3.03
C GLU A 279 2.47 -15.24 2.69
N GLY A 280 2.19 -16.27 1.89
CA GLY A 280 3.22 -17.14 1.33
C GLY A 280 4.19 -16.37 0.44
N ILE A 281 3.70 -15.51 -0.46
CA ILE A 281 4.55 -14.64 -1.31
C ILE A 281 5.45 -13.78 -0.43
N VAL A 282 4.88 -13.16 0.60
CA VAL A 282 5.60 -12.31 1.56
C VAL A 282 6.65 -13.12 2.34
N GLY A 283 6.27 -14.23 2.95
CA GLY A 283 7.15 -15.07 3.77
C GLY A 283 8.31 -15.64 2.97
N HIS A 284 8.04 -16.21 1.80
CA HIS A 284 9.08 -16.74 0.91
C HIS A 284 10.03 -15.65 0.41
N SER A 285 9.54 -14.44 0.16
CA SER A 285 10.34 -13.30 -0.31
C SER A 285 11.19 -12.70 0.81
N ALA A 286 10.63 -12.54 2.01
CA ALA A 286 11.33 -12.10 3.21
C ALA A 286 12.49 -13.05 3.57
N ALA A 287 12.22 -14.36 3.59
CA ALA A 287 13.23 -15.38 3.87
C ALA A 287 14.38 -15.39 2.85
N ASN A 288 14.12 -14.97 1.60
CA ASN A 288 15.14 -14.86 0.56
C ASN A 288 15.97 -13.56 0.65
N SER A 289 15.42 -12.52 1.30
CA SER A 289 16.08 -11.21 1.46
C SER A 289 17.06 -11.17 2.65
N GLU A 290 16.81 -11.94 3.71
CA GLU A 290 17.50 -11.83 5.02
C GLU A 290 18.93 -12.43 5.12
N ILE A 291 19.71 -12.48 4.02
CA ILE A 291 21.07 -13.04 4.00
C ILE A 291 22.13 -12.16 4.72
N SER A 292 21.79 -10.97 5.24
CA SER A 292 22.66 -10.26 6.21
C SER A 292 21.89 -9.35 7.17
N GLY A 293 21.78 -9.75 8.45
CA GLY A 293 21.35 -8.86 9.54
C GLY A 293 19.97 -9.15 10.16
N ALA A 294 19.48 -10.40 10.12
CA ALA A 294 18.13 -10.82 10.55
C ALA A 294 17.58 -10.15 11.84
N VAL A 295 18.39 -10.03 12.90
CA VAL A 295 17.95 -9.42 14.18
C VAL A 295 17.48 -7.97 14.03
N LYS A 296 18.12 -7.18 13.15
CA LYS A 296 17.70 -5.80 12.92
C LYS A 296 16.42 -5.74 12.07
N GLY A 297 16.32 -6.58 11.04
CA GLY A 297 15.15 -6.63 10.17
C GLY A 297 13.87 -7.06 10.89
N GLU A 298 13.98 -7.98 11.85
CA GLU A 298 12.86 -8.42 12.68
C GLU A 298 12.42 -7.35 13.67
N SER A 299 13.36 -6.68 14.35
CA SER A 299 13.04 -5.52 15.21
C SER A 299 12.37 -4.40 14.41
N ASP A 300 12.93 -4.04 13.25
CA ASP A 300 12.39 -2.99 12.38
C ASP A 300 10.97 -3.35 11.88
N TYR A 301 10.72 -4.63 11.58
CA TYR A 301 9.39 -5.14 11.21
C TYR A 301 8.39 -5.01 12.38
N ASN A 302 8.78 -5.38 13.59
CA ASN A 302 7.91 -5.35 14.77
C ASN A 302 7.56 -3.91 15.18
N ASP A 303 8.52 -3.00 15.11
CA ASP A 303 8.33 -1.58 15.34
C ASP A 303 7.39 -0.99 14.28
N ALA A 304 7.60 -1.33 13.00
CA ALA A 304 6.73 -0.88 11.92
C ALA A 304 5.29 -1.39 12.09
N LEU A 305 5.10 -2.66 12.47
CA LEU A 305 3.77 -3.23 12.72
C LEU A 305 3.04 -2.49 13.85
N THR A 306 3.77 -2.13 14.92
CA THR A 306 3.24 -1.32 16.01
C THR A 306 2.86 0.09 15.55
N ALA A 307 3.63 0.69 14.63
CA ALA A 307 3.36 2.00 14.07
C ALA A 307 2.10 2.03 13.17
N LYS A 308 1.68 0.90 12.59
CA LYS A 308 0.47 0.81 11.74
C LYS A 308 -0.86 0.95 12.49
N GLY A 309 -0.86 1.19 13.82
CA GLY A 309 -2.10 1.39 14.58
C GLY A 309 -3.00 2.54 14.09
N ASP A 310 -2.42 3.62 13.55
CA ASP A 310 -3.19 4.71 12.94
C ASP A 310 -3.72 4.34 11.54
N PHE A 311 -2.97 3.54 10.78
CA PHE A 311 -3.43 2.98 9.51
C PHE A 311 -4.69 2.13 9.71
N ALA A 312 -4.75 1.29 10.76
CA ALA A 312 -5.97 0.52 11.08
C ALA A 312 -7.22 1.39 11.22
N LYS A 313 -7.13 2.53 11.93
CA LYS A 313 -8.30 3.40 12.15
C LYS A 313 -8.90 3.90 10.83
N THR A 314 -8.04 4.20 9.86
CA THR A 314 -8.44 4.67 8.53
C THR A 314 -8.95 3.51 7.65
N TRP A 315 -8.35 2.32 7.76
CA TRP A 315 -8.52 1.22 6.79
C TRP A 315 -9.31 0.00 7.26
N ILE A 316 -9.72 -0.07 8.54
CA ILE A 316 -10.51 -1.20 9.12
C ILE A 316 -11.82 -1.48 8.35
N ALA A 317 -12.32 -0.54 7.56
CA ALA A 317 -13.64 -0.65 6.91
C ALA A 317 -13.58 -0.65 5.37
N VAL A 318 -12.39 -0.75 4.78
CA VAL A 318 -12.19 -0.69 3.32
C VAL A 318 -12.74 -1.94 2.65
N GLY A 319 -13.38 -1.75 1.50
CA GLY A 319 -13.98 -2.83 0.69
C GLY A 319 -15.39 -3.26 1.09
N LEU A 320 -15.85 -2.98 2.32
CA LEU A 320 -17.14 -3.48 2.83
C LEU A 320 -18.15 -2.40 3.26
N THR A 321 -17.73 -1.14 3.34
CA THR A 321 -18.55 -0.01 3.83
C THR A 321 -19.71 0.39 2.91
N PHE A 322 -19.70 -0.09 1.67
CA PHE A 322 -20.66 0.29 0.63
C PHE A 322 -21.21 -0.91 -0.15
N ILE A 323 -21.28 -2.10 0.44
CA ILE A 323 -21.93 -3.24 -0.23
C ILE A 323 -23.40 -2.90 -0.46
N GLU A 324 -23.75 -2.44 -1.66
CA GLU A 324 -25.13 -2.47 -2.12
C GLU A 324 -25.51 -3.93 -2.30
N VAL A 325 -26.55 -4.37 -1.59
CA VAL A 325 -27.11 -5.69 -1.81
C VAL A 325 -27.55 -5.76 -3.28
N PRO A 326 -27.20 -6.81 -4.04
CA PRO A 326 -27.62 -6.94 -5.44
C PRO A 326 -29.12 -6.68 -5.60
N GLU A 327 -29.55 -5.91 -6.62
CA GLU A 327 -30.96 -5.48 -6.81
C GLU A 327 -31.99 -6.63 -6.69
N ARG A 328 -31.60 -7.86 -7.04
CA ARG A 328 -32.42 -9.09 -6.92
C ARG A 328 -32.84 -9.44 -5.48
N LEU A 329 -32.18 -8.86 -4.48
CA LEU A 329 -32.41 -9.07 -3.04
C LEU A 329 -32.98 -7.83 -2.34
N GLY A 330 -33.42 -6.81 -3.10
CA GLY A 330 -34.00 -5.58 -2.58
C GLY A 330 -32.94 -4.52 -2.31
N GLY A 331 -32.80 -3.58 -3.25
CA GLY A 331 -31.79 -2.51 -3.31
C GLY A 331 -31.79 -1.48 -2.19
N ALA A 332 -31.76 -1.92 -0.92
CA ALA A 332 -31.24 -1.12 0.16
C ALA A 332 -29.71 -1.29 0.16
N THR A 333 -28.99 -0.18 0.05
CA THR A 333 -27.60 -0.08 0.49
C THR A 333 -27.45 -0.82 1.83
N MET A 334 -26.37 -1.60 2.03
CA MET A 334 -25.89 -1.88 3.37
C MET A 334 -25.35 -0.57 3.98
N GLY A 335 -26.18 0.47 4.04
CA GLY A 335 -25.93 1.62 4.88
C GLY A 335 -26.04 1.09 6.29
N ALA A 336 -24.89 0.72 6.87
CA ALA A 336 -24.77 0.15 8.20
C ALA A 336 -25.98 -0.71 8.58
N VAL A 337 -26.02 -1.99 8.16
CA VAL A 337 -27.06 -2.94 8.61
C VAL A 337 -27.35 -2.65 10.07
N GLY A 338 -28.61 -2.26 10.32
CA GLY A 338 -29.01 -1.57 11.54
C GLY A 338 -28.44 -2.23 12.79
N GLY A 339 -27.48 -1.55 13.42
CA GLY A 339 -27.02 -1.83 14.78
C GLY A 339 -26.06 -3.01 14.94
N GLY A 340 -24.82 -2.90 14.44
CA GLY A 340 -23.68 -3.60 15.06
C GLY A 340 -22.57 -4.10 14.14
N ALA A 341 -21.48 -3.34 14.06
CA ALA A 341 -20.10 -3.82 14.00
C ALA A 341 -19.66 -4.77 12.87
N VAL A 342 -19.49 -4.26 11.66
CA VAL A 342 -18.50 -4.80 10.70
C VAL A 342 -17.15 -4.16 11.05
N GLY A 343 -16.10 -4.96 11.25
CA GLY A 343 -14.74 -4.50 11.56
C GLY A 343 -14.27 -4.81 12.99
N ALA A 344 -15.12 -5.41 13.83
CA ALA A 344 -14.71 -5.81 15.17
C ALA A 344 -13.87 -7.10 15.16
N VAL A 345 -14.14 -8.01 14.20
CA VAL A 345 -13.28 -9.19 13.97
C VAL A 345 -11.92 -8.73 13.45
N ALA A 346 -11.89 -7.78 12.50
CA ALA A 346 -10.66 -7.17 12.03
C ALA A 346 -9.88 -6.45 13.14
N GLY A 347 -10.56 -5.70 14.02
CA GLY A 347 -9.94 -5.09 15.20
C GLY A 347 -9.30 -6.13 16.14
N ALA A 348 -10.00 -7.24 16.41
CA ALA A 348 -9.45 -8.32 17.24
C ALA A 348 -8.26 -9.04 16.56
N ALA A 349 -8.29 -9.22 15.25
CA ALA A 349 -7.16 -9.78 14.49
C ALA A 349 -5.94 -8.87 14.57
N VAL A 350 -6.13 -7.56 14.39
CA VAL A 350 -5.08 -6.54 14.56
C VAL A 350 -4.51 -6.56 15.98
N ASP A 351 -5.36 -6.60 17.01
CA ASP A 351 -4.92 -6.65 18.40
C ASP A 351 -4.04 -7.88 18.66
N ARG A 352 -4.43 -9.06 18.15
CA ARG A 352 -3.63 -10.30 18.26
C ARG A 352 -2.32 -10.21 17.51
N LEU A 353 -2.32 -9.63 16.31
CA LEU A 353 -1.11 -9.42 15.52
C LEU A 353 -0.10 -8.56 16.30
N LEU A 354 -0.55 -7.48 16.95
CA LEU A 354 0.28 -6.62 17.79
C LEU A 354 0.71 -7.29 19.12
N GLU A 355 -0.15 -8.10 19.73
CA GLU A 355 0.15 -8.85 20.96
C GLU A 355 1.15 -9.99 20.74
N GLY A 356 1.03 -10.72 19.62
CA GLY A 356 1.96 -11.78 19.22
C GLY A 356 3.40 -11.28 19.14
N GLN A 357 3.60 -10.09 18.55
CA GLN A 357 4.93 -9.48 18.44
C GLN A 357 5.58 -9.15 19.79
N LYS A 358 4.80 -8.68 20.77
CA LYS A 358 5.32 -8.37 22.12
C LYS A 358 5.81 -9.63 22.85
N LEU A 359 5.27 -10.79 22.51
CA LEU A 359 5.66 -12.07 23.11
C LEU A 359 6.89 -12.68 22.44
N GLU A 360 7.05 -12.49 21.13
CA GLU A 360 8.20 -12.97 20.36
C GLU A 360 9.46 -12.11 20.60
N GLY A 361 9.33 -10.78 20.65
CA GLY A 361 10.45 -9.88 20.97
C GLY A 361 11.06 -10.03 22.38
N ALA A 362 10.43 -10.81 23.26
CA ALA A 362 10.95 -11.15 24.59
C ALA A 362 11.79 -12.45 24.61
N ARG A 363 11.90 -13.17 23.49
CA ARG A 363 12.70 -14.38 23.37
C ARG A 363 14.06 -14.06 22.74
N ASP A 364 15.12 -14.13 23.54
CA ASP A 364 16.50 -14.16 23.05
C ASP A 364 16.73 -15.48 22.30
N GLU A 365 16.48 -15.54 20.99
CA GLU A 365 16.85 -16.71 20.20
C GLU A 365 17.69 -16.35 18.96
N ALA A 366 18.92 -16.88 18.98
CA ALA A 366 19.89 -16.76 17.92
C ALA A 366 19.56 -17.73 16.77
N LEU A 367 19.25 -17.16 15.60
CA LEU A 367 19.58 -17.62 14.23
C LEU A 367 19.64 -19.15 14.03
N TYR A 368 18.47 -19.75 13.82
CA TYR A 368 18.18 -21.08 13.25
C TYR A 368 16.65 -21.10 13.07
N TYR A 369 15.96 -21.12 11.91
CA TYR A 369 16.18 -21.71 10.58
C TYR A 369 15.19 -21.07 9.58
N SER A 370 15.63 -20.65 8.38
CA SER A 370 14.71 -20.12 7.35
C SER A 370 13.52 -21.04 7.00
N SER A 371 13.66 -22.36 7.14
CA SER A 371 12.54 -23.29 6.95
C SER A 371 11.60 -23.37 8.15
N GLN A 372 12.12 -23.28 9.39
CA GLN A 372 11.28 -23.27 10.59
C GLN A 372 10.51 -21.94 10.68
N ASP A 373 11.14 -20.84 10.31
CA ASP A 373 10.53 -19.51 10.27
C ASP A 373 9.39 -19.46 9.25
N LEU A 374 9.58 -20.06 8.05
CA LEU A 374 8.52 -20.19 7.05
C LEU A 374 7.34 -21.05 7.55
N PHE A 375 7.60 -22.14 8.28
CA PHE A 375 6.52 -22.93 8.88
C PHE A 375 5.79 -22.17 9.99
N SER A 376 6.52 -21.44 10.83
CA SER A 376 5.94 -20.59 11.87
C SER A 376 5.07 -19.47 11.28
N MET A 377 5.55 -18.80 10.22
CA MET A 377 4.77 -17.78 9.49
C MET A 377 3.47 -18.40 8.95
N ARG A 378 3.56 -19.51 8.20
CA ARG A 378 2.39 -20.23 7.67
C ARG A 378 1.39 -20.61 8.77
N ASP A 379 1.89 -21.16 9.88
CA ASP A 379 1.06 -21.60 10.99
C ASP A 379 0.38 -20.40 11.68
N SER A 380 1.05 -19.24 11.74
CA SER A 380 0.48 -17.97 12.20
C SER A 380 -0.68 -17.52 11.32
N VAL A 381 -0.52 -17.51 9.98
CA VAL A 381 -1.59 -17.16 9.03
C VAL A 381 -2.81 -18.06 9.23
N SER A 382 -2.55 -19.38 9.32
CA SER A 382 -3.60 -20.39 9.52
C SER A 382 -4.37 -20.14 10.82
N GLN A 383 -3.63 -19.93 11.91
CA GLN A 383 -4.20 -19.67 13.23
C GLN A 383 -5.01 -18.36 13.26
N GLN A 384 -4.48 -17.29 12.67
CA GLN A 384 -5.16 -15.99 12.62
C GLN A 384 -6.46 -16.05 11.80
N THR A 385 -6.43 -16.74 10.66
CA THR A 385 -7.62 -16.93 9.81
C THR A 385 -8.68 -17.76 10.55
N GLN A 386 -8.27 -18.84 11.22
CA GLN A 386 -9.15 -19.65 12.07
C GLN A 386 -9.75 -18.84 13.24
N TRP A 387 -8.95 -18.02 13.92
CA TRP A 387 -9.45 -17.15 14.99
C TRP A 387 -10.47 -16.14 14.48
N SER A 388 -10.24 -15.56 13.30
CA SER A 388 -11.17 -14.62 12.68
C SER A 388 -12.53 -15.26 12.39
N VAL A 389 -12.53 -16.52 11.90
CA VAL A 389 -13.75 -17.31 11.78
C VAL A 389 -14.41 -17.56 13.14
N GLY A 390 -13.62 -17.92 14.15
CA GLY A 390 -14.11 -18.21 15.49
C GLY A 390 -14.77 -16.99 16.14
N ASP A 391 -14.18 -15.82 15.94
CA ASP A 391 -14.70 -14.53 16.39
C ASP A 391 -16.00 -14.18 15.67
N ALA A 392 -16.03 -14.28 14.35
CA ALA A 392 -17.22 -14.01 13.55
C ALA A 392 -18.39 -14.93 13.95
N VAL A 393 -18.15 -16.24 14.07
CA VAL A 393 -19.14 -17.22 14.51
C VAL A 393 -19.66 -16.90 15.90
N THR A 394 -18.78 -16.56 16.83
CA THR A 394 -19.16 -16.25 18.23
C THR A 394 -19.94 -14.95 18.31
N ARG A 395 -19.49 -13.91 17.60
CA ARG A 395 -20.07 -12.56 17.61
C ARG A 395 -21.46 -12.52 16.99
N HIS A 396 -21.64 -13.20 15.86
CA HIS A 396 -22.89 -13.21 15.11
C HIS A 396 -23.81 -14.38 15.48
N HIS A 397 -23.45 -15.13 16.53
CA HIS A 397 -24.23 -16.28 17.04
C HIS A 397 -24.59 -17.31 15.96
N ILE A 398 -23.62 -17.62 15.10
CA ILE A 398 -23.80 -18.50 13.96
C ILE A 398 -23.67 -19.96 14.41
N ASP A 399 -24.62 -20.80 14.03
CA ASP A 399 -24.60 -22.23 14.33
C ASP A 399 -23.93 -23.00 13.18
N LEU A 400 -22.62 -23.21 13.29
CA LEU A 400 -21.81 -23.94 12.31
C LEU A 400 -20.90 -24.97 13.00
N PRO A 401 -20.60 -26.11 12.34
CA PRO A 401 -19.70 -27.13 12.88
C PRO A 401 -18.26 -26.59 12.94
N LYS A 402 -17.84 -26.18 14.14
CA LYS A 402 -16.57 -25.47 14.36
C LYS A 402 -15.35 -26.27 13.91
N ASP A 403 -15.24 -27.53 14.31
CA ASP A 403 -14.05 -28.34 14.03
C ASP A 403 -13.83 -28.54 12.52
N GLY A 404 -14.90 -28.82 11.77
CA GLY A 404 -14.83 -29.01 10.32
C GLY A 404 -14.44 -27.73 9.59
N ILE A 405 -15.02 -26.59 9.98
CA ILE A 405 -14.69 -25.29 9.37
C ILE A 405 -13.25 -24.87 9.66
N MET A 406 -12.78 -25.05 10.89
CA MET A 406 -11.40 -24.70 11.24
C MET A 406 -10.40 -25.54 10.45
N ASP A 407 -10.68 -26.84 10.28
CA ASP A 407 -9.86 -27.73 9.45
C ASP A 407 -9.86 -27.29 7.98
N THR A 408 -11.04 -27.01 7.40
CA THR A 408 -11.19 -26.50 6.02
C THR A 408 -10.37 -25.23 5.80
N VAL A 409 -10.50 -24.25 6.69
CA VAL A 409 -9.77 -22.98 6.60
C VAL A 409 -8.26 -23.20 6.72
N GLY A 410 -7.82 -23.99 7.70
CA GLY A 410 -6.40 -24.28 7.89
C GLY A 410 -5.78 -25.02 6.70
N GLN A 411 -6.50 -25.96 6.11
CA GLN A 411 -6.08 -26.64 4.89
C GLN A 411 -6.01 -25.69 3.69
N ALA A 412 -7.02 -24.82 3.53
CA ALA A 412 -7.05 -23.84 2.46
C ALA A 412 -5.88 -22.86 2.55
N VAL A 413 -5.55 -22.33 3.74
CA VAL A 413 -4.37 -21.49 3.97
C VAL A 413 -3.09 -22.25 3.59
N ASN A 414 -2.95 -23.49 4.03
CA ASN A 414 -1.78 -24.31 3.69
C ASN A 414 -1.65 -24.57 2.17
N ASP A 415 -2.76 -24.71 1.46
CA ASP A 415 -2.75 -24.88 0.01
C ASP A 415 -2.45 -23.57 -0.72
N GLY A 416 -2.99 -22.45 -0.23
CA GLY A 416 -2.64 -21.11 -0.70
C GLY A 416 -1.16 -20.80 -0.54
N TRP A 417 -0.58 -21.17 0.61
CA TRP A 417 0.84 -21.05 0.88
C TRP A 417 1.69 -21.87 -0.10
N LYS A 418 1.26 -23.07 -0.49
CA LYS A 418 1.96 -23.85 -1.52
C LYS A 418 1.85 -23.18 -2.90
N ASP A 419 0.70 -22.57 -3.20
CA ASP A 419 0.49 -21.86 -4.47
C ASP A 419 1.37 -20.61 -4.61
N SER A 420 1.83 -20.01 -3.50
CA SER A 420 2.73 -18.84 -3.59
C SER A 420 4.00 -19.15 -4.36
N ASP A 421 4.56 -20.36 -4.21
CA ASP A 421 5.73 -20.82 -4.98
C ASP A 421 5.43 -20.84 -6.49
N TYR A 422 4.22 -21.27 -6.88
CA TYR A 422 3.79 -21.24 -8.27
C TYR A 422 3.74 -19.81 -8.81
N PHE A 423 3.13 -18.88 -8.09
CA PHE A 423 3.05 -17.48 -8.52
C PHE A 423 4.42 -16.80 -8.58
N LEU A 424 5.26 -17.00 -7.56
CA LEU A 424 6.62 -16.46 -7.52
C LEU A 424 7.45 -16.94 -8.71
N ASN A 425 7.41 -18.25 -9.02
CA ASN A 425 8.14 -18.80 -10.16
C ASN A 425 7.58 -18.32 -11.50
N ARG A 426 6.25 -18.38 -11.67
CA ARG A 426 5.60 -17.96 -12.92
C ARG A 426 5.76 -16.48 -13.22
N SER A 427 5.85 -15.64 -12.19
CA SER A 427 6.12 -14.23 -12.39
C SER A 427 7.46 -14.05 -13.10
N LYS A 428 8.52 -14.74 -12.66
CA LYS A 428 9.88 -14.70 -13.24
C LYS A 428 9.87 -14.99 -14.75
N ASP A 429 9.24 -16.10 -15.15
CA ASP A 429 9.19 -16.58 -16.53
C ASP A 429 8.56 -15.62 -17.55
N GLN A 430 7.70 -14.67 -17.14
CA GLN A 430 7.04 -13.76 -18.09
C GLN A 430 7.93 -12.62 -18.62
N TYR A 431 9.11 -12.43 -18.05
CA TYR A 431 10.03 -11.35 -18.40
C TYR A 431 11.42 -11.85 -18.85
N GLU A 432 11.61 -13.17 -18.92
CA GLU A 432 12.73 -13.85 -19.58
C GLU A 432 12.33 -14.26 -21.01
#